data_AF-A0A923XD25-F1
#
_entry.id   AF-A0A923XD25-F1
#
_cell.length_a   1.000
_cell.length_b   1.000
_cell.length_c   1.000
_cell.angle_alpha   90.00
_cell.angle_beta   90.00
_cell.angle_gamma   90.00
#
_symmetry.space_group_name_H-M   'P 1'
#
loop_
_entity.id
_entity.type
_entity.pdbx_description
1 polymer ?
#
loop_
_entity_poly.entity_id
_entity_poly.type
_entity_poly.pdbx_seq_one_letter_code
_entity_poly.pdbx_strand_id
1 'polypeptide(L)'
;MASPMALAWNYSYGHWVEADATSDGSFSAIGNFGFYPWISSDKKYYGIISRYNTSTGVNDMSTGWASYLCGKAIRKAFISGVAQ
;
A
#
# COMPACT_ATOMS: atom_id res chain seq x y z
N MET A 1 -18.72 -4.47 6.75
CA MET A 1 -18.59 -4.54 5.27
C MET A 1 -17.30 -5.28 5.00
N ALA A 2 -17.35 -6.40 4.25
CA ALA A 2 -16.14 -7.15 3.91
C ALA A 2 -15.38 -6.41 2.81
N SER A 3 -14.07 -6.29 2.97
CA SER A 3 -13.17 -5.71 1.98
C SER A 3 -13.16 -6.57 0.70
N PRO A 4 -13.12 -5.98 -0.50
CA PRO A 4 -12.96 -6.73 -1.76
C PRO A 4 -11.54 -7.27 -1.98
N MET A 5 -10.62 -7.08 -1.03
CA MET A 5 -9.27 -7.65 -1.04
C MET A 5 -9.19 -8.86 -0.10
N ALA A 6 -8.39 -9.87 -0.47
CA ALA A 6 -8.21 -11.09 0.32
C ALA A 6 -7.46 -10.88 1.66
N LEU A 7 -6.80 -9.74 1.86
CA LEU A 7 -6.22 -9.38 3.15
C LEU A 7 -7.28 -8.77 4.07
N ALA A 8 -7.07 -8.88 5.39
CA ALA A 8 -7.88 -8.26 6.44
C ALA A 8 -7.71 -6.72 6.49
N TRP A 9 -7.67 -6.08 5.34
CA TRP A 9 -7.68 -4.64 5.19
C TRP A 9 -9.10 -4.11 5.34
N ASN A 10 -9.21 -2.88 5.81
CA ASN A 10 -10.49 -2.19 5.91
C ASN A 10 -10.49 -1.04 4.90
N TYR A 11 -11.59 -0.86 4.19
CA TYR A 11 -11.77 0.34 3.37
C TYR A 11 -12.45 1.42 4.20
N SER A 12 -11.84 2.60 4.27
CA SER A 12 -12.36 3.79 4.94
C SER A 12 -12.88 4.78 3.89
N TYR A 13 -13.03 6.05 4.23
CA TYR A 13 -13.43 7.09 3.29
C TYR A 13 -12.31 7.36 2.26
N GLY A 14 -12.38 6.65 1.12
CA GLY A 14 -11.51 6.87 -0.04
C GLY A 14 -10.10 6.29 0.07
N HIS A 15 -9.85 5.38 1.01
CA HIS A 15 -8.52 4.76 1.19
C HIS A 15 -8.61 3.41 1.95
N TRP A 16 -7.54 2.62 1.84
CA TRP A 16 -7.30 1.40 2.59
C TRP A 16 -6.65 1.70 3.94
N VAL A 17 -7.08 0.99 4.97
CA VAL A 17 -6.38 0.84 6.24
C VAL A 17 -5.72 -0.53 6.22
N GLU A 18 -4.39 -0.56 6.20
CA GLU A 18 -3.57 -1.77 6.11
C GLU A 18 -3.51 -2.47 7.48
N ALA A 19 -4.66 -3.01 7.92
CA ALA A 19 -4.87 -3.54 9.28
C ALA A 19 -4.58 -5.05 9.42
N ASP A 20 -3.90 -5.66 8.46
CA ASP A 20 -3.53 -7.08 8.57
C ASP A 20 -2.45 -7.30 9.65
N ALA A 21 -2.36 -8.54 10.18
CA ALA A 21 -1.44 -8.90 11.25
C ALA A 21 0.05 -8.72 10.91
N THR A 22 0.38 -8.58 9.62
CA THR A 22 1.77 -8.38 9.15
C THR A 22 2.05 -6.91 8.84
N SER A 23 1.07 -6.02 8.95
CA SER A 23 1.14 -4.61 8.58
C SER A 23 1.27 -3.70 9.80
N ASP A 24 1.67 -2.46 9.58
CA ASP A 24 1.92 -1.44 10.62
C ASP A 24 0.75 -0.46 10.80
N GLY A 25 -0.42 -0.81 10.24
CA GLY A 25 -1.64 -0.01 10.35
C GLY A 25 -1.66 1.26 9.49
N SER A 26 -0.75 1.39 8.53
CA SER A 26 -0.69 2.55 7.63
C SER A 26 -1.96 2.71 6.78
N PHE A 27 -2.17 3.93 6.31
CA PHE A 27 -3.24 4.29 5.38
C PHE A 27 -2.68 4.34 3.97
N SER A 28 -3.37 3.79 2.97
CA SER A 28 -2.91 3.82 1.58
C SER A 28 -4.02 3.88 0.55
N ALA A 29 -3.71 4.32 -0.67
CA ALA A 29 -4.68 4.38 -1.76
C ALA A 29 -4.06 3.83 -3.05
N ILE A 30 -3.99 2.50 -3.12
CA ILE A 30 -3.46 1.80 -4.28
C ILE A 30 -4.24 2.19 -5.54
N GLY A 31 -3.52 2.61 -6.58
CA GLY A 31 -4.09 3.04 -7.85
C GLY A 31 -3.50 2.30 -9.05
N ASN A 32 -4.06 2.61 -10.23
CA ASN A 32 -3.58 2.09 -11.51
C ASN A 32 -2.12 2.45 -11.77
N PHE A 33 -1.53 1.73 -12.71
CA PHE A 33 -0.18 1.93 -13.22
C PHE A 33 0.95 1.75 -12.18
N GLY A 34 0.63 1.17 -11.02
CA GLY A 34 1.59 1.02 -9.93
C GLY A 34 1.68 2.23 -9.01
N PHE A 35 0.68 3.11 -8.99
CA PHE A 35 0.61 4.21 -8.04
C PHE A 35 0.29 3.71 -6.62
N TYR A 36 1.08 4.13 -5.63
CA TYR A 36 0.91 3.75 -4.23
C TYR A 36 1.35 4.89 -3.29
N PRO A 37 0.43 5.79 -2.90
CA PRO A 37 0.60 6.72 -1.80
C PRO A 37 0.28 6.03 -0.46
N TRP A 38 1.01 6.39 0.58
CA TRP A 38 0.76 5.93 1.95
C TRP A 38 1.03 7.01 3.00
N ILE A 39 0.41 6.86 4.16
CA ILE A 39 0.60 7.67 5.37
C ILE A 39 0.81 6.72 6.55
N SER A 40 1.80 6.98 7.41
CA SER A 40 2.05 6.16 8.60
C SER A 40 0.85 6.18 9.55
N SER A 41 0.68 5.12 10.35
CA SER A 41 -0.41 5.00 11.32
C SER A 41 -0.41 6.12 12.36
N ASP A 42 0.77 6.62 12.74
CA ASP A 42 0.95 7.78 13.63
C ASP A 42 0.82 9.15 12.92
N LYS A 43 0.59 9.14 11.59
CA LYS A 43 0.38 10.30 10.72
C LYS A 43 1.56 11.27 10.64
N LYS A 44 2.76 10.85 11.01
CA LYS A 44 3.97 11.70 10.95
C LYS A 44 4.66 11.69 9.59
N TYR A 45 4.50 10.60 8.84
CA TYR A 45 5.19 10.40 7.58
C TYR A 45 4.22 10.02 6.47
N TYR A 46 4.58 10.41 5.26
CA TYR A 46 3.92 9.95 4.05
C TYR A 46 4.97 9.63 2.98
N GLY A 47 4.56 8.83 2.01
CA GLY A 47 5.39 8.52 0.86
C GLY A 47 4.55 8.17 -0.36
N ILE A 48 5.19 8.24 -1.52
CA ILE A 48 4.55 7.91 -2.79
C ILE A 48 5.50 7.03 -3.59
N ILE A 49 5.01 5.88 -4.03
CA ILE A 49 5.63 5.10 -5.09
C ILE A 49 4.83 5.35 -6.35
N SER A 50 5.50 5.99 -7.32
CA SER A 50 4.93 6.27 -8.64
C SER A 50 5.74 5.50 -9.67
N ARG A 51 5.33 4.25 -9.90
CA ARG A 51 5.82 3.48 -11.04
C ARG A 51 4.93 3.78 -12.25
N TYR A 52 5.43 3.46 -13.43
CA TYR A 52 4.63 3.44 -14.64
C TYR A 52 4.66 2.02 -15.21
N ASN A 53 3.63 1.25 -14.88
CA ASN A 53 3.49 -0.13 -15.35
C ASN A 53 2.08 -0.36 -15.90
N THR A 54 1.98 -0.49 -17.22
CA THR A 54 0.72 -0.68 -17.94
C THR A 54 0.39 -2.15 -18.19
N SER A 55 1.01 -3.09 -17.46
CA SER A 55 0.81 -4.53 -17.67
C SER A 55 -0.68 -4.89 -17.69
N THR A 56 -1.13 -5.39 -18.84
CA THR A 56 -2.52 -5.73 -19.20
C THR A 56 -3.01 -7.03 -18.56
N GLY A 57 -2.40 -7.45 -17.45
CA GLY A 57 -2.88 -8.59 -16.66
C GLY A 57 -4.22 -8.25 -16.00
N VAL A 58 -5.13 -9.22 -15.98
CA VAL A 58 -6.59 -9.12 -15.76
C VAL A 58 -7.10 -8.37 -14.51
N ASN A 59 -6.25 -7.76 -13.69
CA ASN A 59 -6.65 -6.94 -12.54
C ASN A 59 -5.69 -5.75 -12.37
N ASP A 60 -6.12 -4.52 -12.64
CA ASP A 60 -5.30 -3.30 -12.45
C ASP A 60 -4.81 -3.12 -11.00
N MET A 61 -5.57 -3.66 -10.03
CA MET A 61 -5.13 -3.81 -8.64
C MET A 61 -3.79 -4.54 -8.52
N SER A 62 -3.43 -5.43 -9.44
CA SER A 62 -2.16 -6.18 -9.40
C SER A 62 -0.93 -5.28 -9.50
N THR A 63 -1.00 -4.19 -10.28
CA THR A 63 0.15 -3.30 -10.48
C THR A 63 0.39 -2.45 -9.24
N GLY A 64 -0.67 -1.87 -8.68
CA GLY A 64 -0.60 -1.13 -7.43
C GLY A 64 -0.34 -2.05 -6.22
N TRP A 65 -0.86 -3.28 -6.23
CA TRP A 65 -0.56 -4.30 -5.22
C TRP A 65 0.93 -4.67 -5.20
N ALA A 66 1.55 -4.82 -6.38
CA ALA A 66 3.00 -5.00 -6.47
C ALA A 66 3.77 -3.79 -5.89
N SER A 67 3.28 -2.57 -6.11
CA SER A 67 3.85 -1.37 -5.48
C SER A 67 3.68 -1.37 -3.97
N TYR A 68 2.55 -1.84 -3.46
CA TYR A 68 2.33 -2.03 -2.02
C TYR A 68 3.34 -3.01 -1.42
N LEU A 69 3.54 -4.19 -2.02
CA LEU A 69 4.45 -5.22 -1.49
C LEU A 69 5.88 -4.69 -1.32
N CYS A 70 6.43 -4.05 -2.35
CA CYS A 70 7.74 -3.41 -2.27
C CYS A 70 7.71 -2.16 -1.36
N GLY A 71 6.62 -1.40 -1.41
CA GLY A 71 6.46 -0.16 -0.65
C GLY A 71 6.42 -0.36 0.85
N LYS A 72 5.85 -1.46 1.32
CA LYS A 72 5.87 -1.86 2.72
C LYS A 72 7.30 -2.10 3.22
N ALA A 73 8.13 -2.75 2.42
CA ALA A 73 9.55 -2.97 2.74
C ALA A 73 10.32 -1.65 2.76
N ILE A 74 10.13 -0.78 1.76
CA ILE A 74 10.75 0.56 1.70
C ILE A 74 10.32 1.42 2.90
N ARG A 75 9.02 1.44 3.23
CA ARG A 75 8.48 2.15 4.40
C ARG A 75 9.13 1.66 5.69
N LYS A 76 9.19 0.35 5.89
CA LYS A 76 9.82 -0.24 7.07
C LYS A 76 11.30 0.15 7.15
N ALA A 77 12.03 0.10 6.02
CA ALA A 77 13.43 0.52 5.96
C ALA A 77 13.62 2.00 6.29
N PHE A 78 12.74 2.87 5.79
CA PHE A 78 12.76 4.30 6.06
C PHE A 78 12.54 4.60 7.55
N ILE A 79 11.55 3.97 8.17
CA ILE A 79 11.21 4.19 9.59
C ILE A 79 12.29 3.61 10.51
N SER A 80 12.80 2.41 10.21
CA SER A 80 13.79 1.75 11.08
C SER A 80 15.23 2.17 10.81
N GLY A 81 15.51 2.79 9.65
CA GLY A 81 16.87 3.06 9.18
C GLY A 81 17.65 1.80 8.77
N VAL A 82 16.98 0.68 8.46
CA VAL A 82 17.60 -0.62 8.16
C VAL A 82 17.03 -1.22 6.88
N ALA A 83 17.88 -1.62 5.93
CA ALA A 83 17.46 -2.26 4.68
C ALA A 83 16.57 -3.51 4.92
N GLN A 84 15.61 -3.74 4.03
CA GLN A 84 14.64 -4.84 4.10
C GLN A 84 14.77 -5.78 2.90
#